data_AF-A0A7X9KZY0-F1
#
_entry.id   AF-A0A7X9KZY0-F1
#
_cell.length_a   1.000
_cell.length_b   1.000
_cell.length_c   1.000
_cell.angle_alpha   90.00
_cell.angle_beta   90.00
_cell.angle_gamma   90.00
#
_symmetry.space_group_name_H-M   'P 1'
#
loop_
_entity.id
_entity.type
_entity.pdbx_description
1 polymer ?
#
loop_
_entity_poly.entity_id
_entity_poly.type
_entity_poly.pdbx_seq_one_letter_code
_entity_poly.pdbx_strand_id
1 'polypeptide(L)' 'MAEITLNNVTKRWGGFYAVDNMDLHIGDNAFVTLLGPSGCGKTTTLRMIAGLETPTSGRICIDGEPVFD' A
#
# COMPACT_ATOMS: atom_id res chain seq x y z
N MET A 1 -6.20 16.99 -0.40
CA MET A 1 -6.49 15.57 -0.69
C MET A 1 -5.38 14.72 -0.08
N ALA A 2 -5.57 14.30 1.17
CA ALA A 2 -4.60 13.70 2.11
C ALA A 2 -3.33 13.05 1.53
N GLU A 3 -2.19 13.32 2.17
CA GLU A 3 -0.94 12.59 1.98
C GLU A 3 -1.13 11.10 2.33
N ILE A 4 -0.49 10.20 1.57
CA ILE A 4 -0.49 8.75 1.85
C ILE A 4 0.96 8.27 1.96
N THR A 5 1.27 7.56 3.05
CA THR A 5 2.58 6.91 3.25
C THR A 5 2.42 5.43 3.52
N LEU A 6 3.20 4.62 2.81
CA LEU A 6 3.43 3.20 3.08
C LEU A 6 4.88 3.05 3.51
N ASN A 7 5.13 2.43 4.65
CA ASN A 7 6.46 2.16 5.17
C ASN A 7 6.64 0.64 5.34
N ASN A 8 7.57 0.06 4.58
CA ASN A 8 7.91 -1.37 4.60
C ASN A 8 6.68 -2.30 4.50
N VAL A 9 5.68 -1.90 3.70
CA VAL A 9 4.41 -2.60 3.61
C VAL A 9 4.59 -3.91 2.86
N THR A 10 4.17 -5.01 3.50
CA THR A 10 4.21 -6.34 2.92
C THR A 10 2.83 -6.96 2.95
N LYS A 11 2.44 -7.60 1.86
CA LYS A 11 1.27 -8.48 1.79
C LYS A 11 1.67 -9.82 1.23
N ARG A 12 1.52 -10.86 2.06
CA ARG A 12 1.76 -12.25 1.69
C ARG A 12 0.63 -13.17 2.09
N TRP A 13 0.51 -14.26 1.34
CA TRP A 13 -0.35 -15.39 1.65
C TRP A 13 0.49 -16.67 1.58
N GLY A 14 0.79 -17.26 2.73
CA GLY A 14 1.74 -18.37 2.81
C GLY A 14 3.12 -17.97 2.28
N GLY A 15 3.61 -18.70 1.27
CA GLY A 15 4.88 -18.41 0.59
C GLY A 15 4.79 -17.42 -0.58
N PHE A 16 3.60 -16.92 -0.92
CA PHE A 16 3.41 -16.00 -2.04
C PHE A 16 3.38 -14.55 -1.55
N TYR A 17 4.24 -13.70 -2.12
CA TYR A 17 4.35 -12.28 -1.82
C TYR A 17 3.70 -11.48 -2.94
N ALA A 18 2.58 -10.82 -2.65
CA ALA A 18 1.92 -9.95 -3.61
C ALA A 18 2.45 -8.52 -3.57
N VAL A 19 2.86 -8.07 -2.39
CA VAL A 19 3.62 -6.84 -2.17
C VAL A 19 4.72 -7.21 -1.16
N ASP A 20 5.96 -6.88 -1.46
CA ASP A 20 7.11 -7.22 -0.61
C ASP A 20 7.91 -5.96 -0.30
N ASN A 21 7.94 -5.58 0.98
CA ASN A 21 8.68 -4.44 1.52
C ASN A 21 8.55 -3.13 0.71
N MET A 22 7.31 -2.67 0.49
CA MET A 22 7.03 -1.47 -0.30
C MET A 22 7.07 -0.21 0.57
N ASP A 23 7.94 0.72 0.18
CA ASP A 23 7.89 2.13 0.58
C ASP A 23 7.26 2.96 -0.54
N LEU A 24 6.23 3.75 -0.20
CA LEU A 24 5.56 4.63 -1.15
C LEU A 24 5.10 5.89 -0.45
N HIS A 25 5.41 7.03 -1.06
CA HIS A 25 4.92 8.34 -0.65
C HIS A 25 4.08 8.94 -1.78
N ILE A 26 2.84 9.29 -1.47
CA ILE A 26 1.94 10.02 -2.36
C ILE A 26 1.63 11.34 -1.67
N GLY A 27 2.17 12.43 -2.21
CA GLY A 27 1.93 13.77 -1.68
C GLY A 27 0.47 14.21 -1.79
N ASP A 28 0.11 15.20 -0.98
CA ASP A 28 -1.21 15.83 -1.01
C ASP A 28 -1.57 16.33 -2.43
N ASN A 29 -2.79 16.05 -2.88
CA ASN A 29 -3.30 16.40 -4.22
C ASN A 29 -2.52 15.78 -5.41
N ALA A 30 -1.71 14.75 -5.18
CA ALA A 30 -1.04 14.05 -6.26
C ALA A 30 -2.03 13.21 -7.09
N PHE A 31 -1.85 13.22 -8.41
CA PHE A 31 -2.53 12.32 -9.33
C PHE A 31 -1.57 11.21 -9.75
N VAL A 32 -1.77 10.00 -9.21
CA VAL A 32 -0.82 8.87 -9.36
C VAL A 32 -1.50 7.70 -10.04
N THR A 33 -0.73 6.93 -10.82
CA THR A 33 -1.16 5.65 -11.40
C THR A 33 -0.20 4.54 -10.97
N LEU A 34 -0.73 3.38 -10.59
CA LEU A 34 0.06 2.16 -10.42
C LEU A 34 0.07 1.37 -11.74
N LEU A 35 1.26 1.19 -12.32
CA LEU A 35 1.45 0.49 -13.61
C LEU A 35 2.31 -0.76 -13.44
N GLY A 36 1.96 -1.83 -14.16
CA GLY A 36 2.72 -3.07 -14.19
C GLY A 36 1.91 -4.27 -14.72
N PRO A 37 2.56 -5.42 -14.99
CA PRO A 37 1.90 -6.63 -15.51
C PRO A 37 0.79 -7.17 -14.60
N SER A 38 -0.05 -8.08 -15.11
CA SER A 38 -1.03 -8.78 -14.25
C SER A 38 -0.32 -9.53 -13.12
N GLY A 39 -0.88 -9.49 -11.91
CA GLY A 39 -0.31 -10.16 -10.73
C GLY A 39 0.80 -9.40 -9.99
N CYS A 40 1.26 -8.23 -10.45
CA CYS A 40 2.36 -7.49 -9.82
C CYS A 40 1.98 -6.67 -8.56
N GLY A 41 0.82 -6.92 -7.94
CA GLY A 41 0.44 -6.28 -6.67
C GLY A 41 -0.38 -4.98 -6.74
N LYS A 42 -0.60 -4.37 -7.91
CA LYS A 42 -1.33 -3.07 -8.04
C LYS A 42 -2.66 -3.00 -7.28
N THR A 43 -3.58 -3.92 -7.59
CA THR A 43 -4.90 -3.95 -6.96
C THR A 43 -4.80 -4.28 -5.49
N THR A 44 -3.83 -5.11 -5.09
CA THR A 44 -3.55 -5.41 -3.68
C THR A 44 -3.09 -4.15 -2.93
N THR A 45 -2.16 -3.37 -3.48
CA THR A 45 -1.72 -2.08 -2.90
C THR A 45 -2.89 -1.11 -2.75
N LEU A 46 -3.72 -0.93 -3.78
CA LEU A 46 -4.90 -0.03 -3.70
C LEU A 46 -5.91 -0.49 -2.65
N ARG A 47 -6.16 -1.81 -2.55
CA ARG A 47 -7.06 -2.35 -1.54
C ARG A 47 -6.52 -2.17 -0.12
N MET A 48 -5.20 -2.28 0.08
CA MET A 48 -4.58 -2.00 1.38
C MET A 48 -4.73 -0.54 1.79
N ILE A 49 -4.45 0.40 0.87
CA ILE A 49 -4.66 1.84 1.11
C ILE A 49 -6.12 2.14 1.46
N ALA A 50 -7.07 1.50 0.78
CA ALA A 50 -8.50 1.67 1.02
C ALA A 50 -9.04 0.96 2.28
N GLY A 51 -8.19 0.22 3.02
CA GLY A 51 -8.62 -0.60 4.16
C GLY A 51 -9.45 -1.83 3.79
N LEU A 52 -9.50 -2.21 2.51
CA LEU A 52 -10.23 -3.37 2.00
C LEU A 52 -9.41 -4.66 1.97
N GLU A 53 -8.12 -4.56 2.29
CA GLU A 53 -7.19 -5.66 2.46
C GLU A 53 -6.22 -5.32 3.60
N THR A 54 -6.05 -6.21 4.56
CA THR A 54 -5.10 -5.97 5.67
C THR A 54 -3.68 -6.33 5.22
N PRO A 55 -2.70 -5.43 5.31
CA PRO A 55 -1.29 -5.80 5.11
C PRO A 55 -0.87 -6.91 6.07
N THR A 56 0.16 -7.67 5.70
CA THR A 56 0.77 -8.65 6.61
C THR A 56 1.69 -7.99 7.64
N SER A 57 2.39 -6.93 7.23
CA SER A 57 3.25 -6.12 8.09
C SER A 57 3.54 -4.75 7.45
N GLY A 58 4.15 -3.86 8.21
CA GLY A 58 4.48 -2.49 7.81
C GLY A 58 3.45 -1.50 8.32
N ARG A 59 3.51 -0.26 7.84
CA ARG A 59 2.61 0.81 8.30
C ARG A 59 2.01 1.58 7.13
N ILE A 60 0.73 1.91 7.22
CA ILE A 60 0.03 2.79 6.28
C ILE A 60 -0.53 3.98 7.06
N CYS A 61 -0.21 5.20 6.63
CA CYS A 61 -0.81 6.42 7.16
C CYS A 61 -1.51 7.23 6.05
N ILE A 62 -2.62 7.88 6.43
CA ILE A 62 -3.35 8.85 5.60
C ILE A 62 -3.41 10.15 6.39
N ASP A 63 -2.86 11.22 5.84
CA ASP A 63 -2.74 12.54 6.50
C ASP A 63 -2.03 12.48 7.86
N GLY A 64 -1.01 11.64 7.95
CA GLY A 64 -0.26 11.37 9.19
C GLY A 64 -0.97 10.42 10.17
N GLU A 65 -2.26 10.15 10.00
CA GLU A 65 -3.01 9.23 10.86
C GLU A 65 -2.77 7.77 10.44
N PRO A 66 -2.34 6.88 11.36
CA PRO A 66 -2.14 5.48 11.04
C PRO A 66 -3.48 4.79 10.81
N VAL A 67 -3.63 4.16 9.64
CA VAL A 67 -4.77 3.29 9.32
C VAL A 67 -4.42 1.81 9.42
N PHE A 68 -3.12 1.50 9.49
CA PHE A 68 -2.57 0.17 9.79
C PHE A 68 -1.15 0.30 10.36
N ASP A 69 -0.82 -0.51 11.38
CA ASP A 69 0.50 -0.60 12.05
C ASP A 69 0.72 -2.01 12.62
#